data_AF-A0A2S2R2N3-F1
#
_entry.id   AF-A0A2S2R2N3-F1
#
_cell.length_a   1.000
_cell.length_b   1.000
_cell.length_c   1.000
_cell.angle_alpha   90.00
_cell.angle_beta   90.00
_cell.angle_gamma   90.00
#
_symmetry.space_group_name_H-M   'P 1'
#
loop_
_entity.id
_entity.type
_entity.pdbx_description
1 polymer ?
#
loop_
_entity_poly.entity_id
_entity_poly.type
_entity_poly.pdbx_seq_one_letter_code
_entity_poly.pdbx_strand_id
1 'polypeptide(L)'
;MMQTNCLICTSLDVDHTSFNLRDIIESTLVDWGIQISNISGATTDNETNVIKAVELFGINDISCFGHTLNNGLTSSMSLSPVQTLLSKISKLRFKFHYRSKLRRLLKEAQKNIACLKLLCLYLV
;
A
#
# COMPACT_ATOMS: atom_id res chain seq x y z
N MET A 1 -10.44 -5.42 26.44
CA MET A 1 -10.43 -4.40 25.37
C MET A 1 -9.11 -4.54 24.65
N MET A 2 -9.09 -4.63 23.31
CA MET A 2 -7.84 -4.72 22.56
C MET A 2 -7.12 -3.37 22.61
N GLN A 3 -5.83 -3.37 22.95
CA GLN A 3 -5.00 -2.16 23.00
C GLN A 3 -3.99 -2.20 21.86
N THR A 4 -3.72 -1.04 21.27
CA THR A 4 -2.75 -0.88 20.20
C THR A 4 -1.72 0.14 20.64
N ASN A 5 -0.46 -0.26 20.67
CA ASN A 5 0.65 0.59 21.07
C ASN A 5 1.74 0.50 19.99
N CYS A 6 2.40 1.62 19.72
CA CYS A 6 3.58 1.66 18.87
C CYS A 6 4.81 1.37 19.74
N LEU A 7 5.52 0.28 19.46
CA LEU A 7 6.74 -0.09 20.19
C LEU A 7 7.98 0.65 19.66
N ILE A 8 8.04 0.84 18.33
CA ILE A 8 9.17 1.48 17.65
C ILE A 8 8.72 2.15 16.34
N CYS A 9 9.34 3.28 16.02
CA CYS A 9 9.31 3.91 14.71
C CYS A 9 10.67 4.58 14.49
N THR A 10 11.49 4.02 13.60
CA THR A 10 12.86 4.48 13.38
C THR A 10 13.23 4.38 11.91
N SER A 11 14.17 5.22 11.48
CA SER A 11 14.92 5.00 10.25
C SER A 11 16.00 3.93 10.49
N LEU A 12 16.32 3.18 9.45
CA LEU A 12 17.38 2.19 9.46
C LEU A 12 18.50 2.65 8.53
N ASP A 13 19.71 2.76 9.06
CA ASP A 13 20.93 3.10 8.29
C ASP A 13 21.73 1.83 7.92
N VAL A 14 21.06 0.67 7.93
CA VAL A 14 21.62 -0.64 7.60
C VAL A 14 20.88 -1.23 6.42
N ASP A 15 21.53 -2.14 5.69
CA ASP A 15 20.83 -2.91 4.65
C ASP A 15 19.64 -3.65 5.25
N HIS A 16 18.47 -3.59 4.59
CA HIS A 16 17.24 -4.22 5.05
C HIS A 16 17.23 -5.74 4.79
N THR A 17 18.31 -6.43 5.14
CA THR A 17 18.38 -7.90 5.09
C THR A 17 17.50 -8.50 6.17
N SER A 18 17.05 -9.74 5.97
CA SER A 18 16.23 -10.45 6.96
C SER A 18 16.92 -10.58 8.33
N PHE A 19 18.25 -10.71 8.38
CA PHE A 19 19.00 -10.80 9.62
C PHE A 19 19.05 -9.45 10.35
N ASN A 20 19.36 -8.36 9.66
CA ASN A 20 19.39 -7.03 10.27
C ASN A 20 18.00 -6.65 10.81
N LEU A 21 16.95 -6.90 10.04
CA LEU A 21 15.57 -6.65 10.46
C LEU A 21 15.19 -7.49 11.69
N ARG A 22 15.55 -8.77 11.71
CA ARG A 22 15.38 -9.64 12.88
C ARG A 22 16.06 -9.03 14.10
N ASP A 23 17.33 -8.65 13.99
CA ASP A 23 18.10 -8.14 15.15
C ASP A 23 17.50 -6.84 15.71
N ILE A 24 16.98 -5.95 14.84
CA ILE A 24 16.29 -4.73 15.26
C ILE A 24 14.97 -5.05 15.98
N ILE A 25 14.18 -5.99 15.45
CA ILE A 25 12.94 -6.44 16.08
C ILE A 25 13.25 -7.10 17.43
N GLU A 26 14.28 -7.94 17.50
CA GLU A 26 14.72 -8.62 18.72
C GLU A 26 15.13 -7.61 19.80
N SER A 27 15.96 -6.62 19.45
CA SER A 27 16.35 -5.54 20.35
C SER A 27 15.12 -4.79 20.88
N THR A 28 14.16 -4.48 20.00
CA THR A 28 12.93 -3.80 20.41
C THR A 28 12.12 -4.65 21.38
N LEU A 29 11.96 -5.95 21.12
CA LEU A 29 11.24 -6.84 22.02
C LEU A 29 11.93 -6.95 23.38
N VAL A 30 13.26 -7.02 23.41
CA VAL A 30 14.08 -7.04 24.63
C VAL A 30 13.90 -5.76 25.44
N ASP A 31 13.97 -4.59 24.79
CA ASP A 31 13.81 -3.28 25.45
C ASP A 31 12.44 -3.13 26.13
N TRP A 32 11.40 -3.73 25.54
CA TRP A 32 10.05 -3.75 26.08
C TRP A 32 9.76 -4.94 26.99
N GLY A 33 10.72 -5.84 27.21
CA GLY A 33 10.56 -7.05 28.04
C GLY A 33 9.56 -8.06 27.49
N ILE A 34 9.34 -8.08 26.17
CA ILE A 34 8.40 -8.97 25.49
C ILE A 34 9.13 -10.24 25.05
N GLN A 35 8.66 -11.39 25.53
CA GLN A 35 9.20 -12.68 25.11
C GLN A 35 8.58 -13.12 23.78
N ILE A 36 9.38 -13.67 22.86
CA ILE A 36 8.91 -14.22 21.58
C ILE A 36 7.79 -15.25 21.76
N SER A 37 7.85 -16.06 22.83
CA SER A 37 6.82 -17.05 23.19
C SER A 37 5.44 -16.45 23.44
N ASN A 38 5.35 -15.15 23.74
CA ASN A 38 4.09 -14.44 23.94
C ASN A 38 3.51 -13.87 22.63
N ILE A 39 4.22 -14.01 21.50
CA ILE A 39 3.79 -13.50 20.20
C ILE A 39 3.06 -14.60 19.44
N SER A 40 1.77 -14.39 19.16
CA SER A 40 0.95 -15.37 18.44
C SER A 40 1.14 -15.34 16.92
N GLY A 41 1.65 -14.22 16.38
CA GLY A 41 1.84 -14.00 14.96
C GLY A 41 2.32 -12.58 14.69
N ALA A 42 2.85 -12.34 13.49
CA ALA A 42 3.19 -11.01 13.01
C ALA A 42 2.41 -10.72 11.72
N THR A 43 2.06 -9.46 11.50
CA THR A 43 1.45 -9.02 10.24
C THR A 43 2.41 -8.14 9.48
N THR A 44 2.75 -8.52 8.25
CA THR A 44 3.73 -7.83 7.41
C THR A 44 3.10 -7.38 6.09
N ASP A 45 3.75 -6.46 5.39
CA ASP A 45 3.32 -5.95 4.09
C ASP A 45 3.80 -6.82 2.92
N ASN A 46 4.06 -8.11 3.15
CA ASN A 46 4.57 -9.06 2.16
C ASN A 46 5.97 -8.75 1.58
N GLU A 47 6.75 -7.85 2.19
CA GLU A 47 8.14 -7.64 1.80
C GLU A 47 9.00 -8.86 2.16
N THR A 48 9.83 -9.34 1.22
CA THR A 48 10.48 -10.65 1.32
C THR A 48 11.44 -10.75 2.51
N ASN A 49 12.19 -9.70 2.81
CA ASN A 49 13.14 -9.70 3.91
C ASN A 49 12.43 -9.59 5.27
N VAL A 50 11.33 -8.83 5.35
CA VAL A 50 10.49 -8.72 6.55
C VAL A 50 9.83 -10.06 6.85
N ILE A 51 9.24 -10.75 5.86
CA ILE A 51 8.67 -12.10 6.04
C ILE A 51 9.75 -13.03 6.60
N LYS A 52 10.92 -13.09 5.95
CA LYS A 52 12.03 -13.95 6.40
C LYS A 52 12.52 -13.59 7.81
N ALA A 53 12.54 -12.31 8.17
CA ALA A 53 12.91 -11.88 9.52
C ALA A 53 11.95 -12.43 10.57
N VAL A 54 10.64 -12.43 10.29
CA VAL A 54 9.61 -13.03 11.14
C VAL A 54 9.76 -14.55 11.21
N GLU A 55 9.99 -15.22 10.08
CA GLU A 55 10.20 -16.67 10.01
C GLU A 55 11.43 -17.12 10.82
N LEU A 56 12.49 -16.30 10.88
CA LEU A 56 13.68 -16.56 11.70
C LEU A 56 13.37 -16.59 13.21
N PHE A 57 12.27 -15.98 13.66
CA PHE A 57 11.79 -16.10 15.04
C PHE A 57 10.90 -17.34 15.27
N GLY A 58 10.58 -18.10 14.23
CA GLY A 58 9.63 -19.21 14.29
C GLY A 58 8.18 -18.75 14.51
N ILE A 59 7.87 -17.48 14.21
CA ILE A 59 6.54 -16.88 14.33
C ILE A 59 5.81 -17.02 13.00
N ASN A 60 4.49 -17.23 13.06
CA ASN A 60 3.65 -17.21 11.86
C ASN A 60 3.54 -15.79 11.31
N ASP A 61 3.96 -15.60 10.06
CA ASP A 61 3.65 -14.40 9.28
C ASP A 61 2.21 -14.46 8.74
N ILE A 62 1.52 -13.33 8.84
CA ILE A 62 0.16 -13.12 8.35
C ILE A 62 0.21 -11.93 7.40
N SER A 63 -0.04 -12.16 6.12
CA SER A 63 -0.08 -11.09 5.14
C SER A 63 -1.07 -9.98 5.51
N CYS A 64 -0.62 -8.72 5.45
CA CYS A 64 -1.49 -7.57 5.61
C CYS A 64 -2.58 -7.58 4.54
N PHE A 65 -3.84 -7.58 4.95
CA PHE A 65 -4.99 -7.61 4.05
C PHE A 65 -4.95 -6.44 3.04
N GLY A 66 -4.67 -5.23 3.52
CA GLY A 66 -4.62 -4.04 2.68
C GLY A 66 -3.54 -4.11 1.61
N HIS A 67 -2.34 -4.56 1.99
CA HIS A 67 -1.24 -4.72 1.05
C HIS A 67 -1.51 -5.84 0.04
N THR A 68 -2.05 -6.97 0.49
CA THR A 68 -2.41 -8.11 -0.37
C THR A 68 -3.46 -7.72 -1.41
N LEU A 69 -4.50 -6.99 -0.98
CA LEU A 69 -5.52 -6.46 -1.89
C LEU A 69 -4.91 -5.49 -2.91
N ASN A 70 -4.05 -4.57 -2.45
CA ASN A 70 -3.37 -3.63 -3.33
C ASN A 70 -2.49 -4.33 -4.38
N ASN A 71 -1.79 -5.40 -4.01
CA ASN A 71 -0.96 -6.19 -4.93
C ASN A 71 -1.82 -6.88 -5.99
N GLY A 72 -2.96 -7.45 -5.60
CA GLY A 72 -3.92 -8.05 -6.54
C GLY A 72 -4.49 -7.03 -7.53
N LEU A 73 -4.88 -5.85 -7.03
CA LEU A 73 -5.37 -4.75 -7.87
C LEU A 73 -4.29 -4.23 -8.81
N THR A 74 -3.07 -4.01 -8.31
CA THR A 74 -1.93 -3.53 -9.10
C THR A 74 -1.59 -4.53 -10.21
N SER A 75 -1.56 -5.83 -9.88
CA SER A 75 -1.36 -6.91 -10.85
C SER A 75 -2.46 -6.98 -11.90
N SER A 76 -3.70 -6.69 -11.51
CA SER A 76 -4.83 -6.63 -12.45
C SER A 76 -4.73 -5.39 -13.36
N MET A 77 -4.25 -4.27 -12.85
CA MET A 77 -4.04 -3.04 -13.61
C MET A 77 -2.87 -3.13 -14.59
N SER A 78 -1.92 -4.05 -14.36
CA SER A 78 -0.80 -4.29 -15.27
C SER A 78 -1.13 -5.22 -16.45
N LEU A 79 -2.36 -5.74 -16.53
CA LEU A 79 -2.82 -6.47 -17.71
C LEU A 79 -2.82 -5.56 -18.95
N SER A 80 -2.28 -6.05 -20.07
CA SER A 80 -2.11 -5.27 -21.32
C SER A 80 -3.39 -4.54 -21.80
N PRO A 81 -4.59 -5.17 -21.81
CA PRO A 81 -5.82 -4.47 -22.17
C PRO A 81 -6.15 -3.31 -21.23
N VAL A 82 -5.91 -3.49 -19.92
CA VAL A 82 -6.17 -2.49 -18.89
C VAL A 82 -5.16 -1.34 -19.00
N GLN A 83 -3.86 -1.62 -19.15
CA GLN A 83 -2.84 -0.61 -19.36
C GLN A 83 -3.09 0.24 -20.61
N THR A 84 -3.56 -0.38 -21.70
CA THR A 84 -3.92 0.32 -22.93
C THR A 84 -5.08 1.31 -22.68
N LEU A 85 -6.10 0.87 -21.96
CA LEU A 85 -7.24 1.71 -21.58
C LEU A 85 -6.80 2.86 -20.65
N LEU A 86 -6.03 2.55 -19.61
CA LEU A 86 -5.51 3.52 -18.65
C LEU A 86 -4.65 4.58 -19.35
N SER A 87 -3.86 4.20 -20.35
CA SER A 87 -3.05 5.13 -21.15
C SER A 87 -3.91 6.10 -21.96
N LYS A 88 -5.01 5.61 -22.57
CA LYS A 88 -5.97 6.45 -23.30
C LYS A 88 -6.70 7.41 -22.36
N ILE A 89 -7.18 6.92 -21.22
CA ILE A 89 -7.86 7.73 -20.19
C ILE A 89 -6.90 8.79 -19.63
N SER A 90 -5.65 8.43 -19.36
CA SER A 90 -4.63 9.37 -18.85
C SER A 90 -4.33 10.50 -19.84
N LYS A 91 -4.22 10.20 -21.14
CA LYS A 91 -4.09 11.22 -22.20
C LYS A 91 -5.31 12.14 -22.27
N LEU A 92 -6.51 11.57 -22.14
CA LEU A 92 -7.75 12.33 -22.14
C LEU A 92 -7.83 13.27 -20.91
N ARG A 93 -7.56 12.73 -19.71
CA ARG A 93 -7.43 13.48 -18.46
C ARG A 93 -6.47 14.65 -18.62
N PHE A 94 -5.27 14.41 -19.14
CA PHE A 94 -4.26 15.44 -19.34
C PHE A 94 -4.79 16.57 -20.24
N LYS A 95 -5.45 16.24 -21.37
CA LYS A 95 -6.06 17.26 -22.24
C LYS A 95 -7.08 18.13 -21.53
N PHE A 96 -7.93 17.55 -20.68
CA PHE A 96 -8.92 18.30 -19.90
C PHE A 96 -8.29 19.09 -18.75
N HIS A 97 -7.25 18.57 -18.10
CA HIS A 97 -6.56 19.25 -17.01
C HIS A 97 -5.88 20.54 -17.49
N TYR A 98 -5.12 20.48 -18.58
CA TYR A 98 -4.31 21.60 -19.07
C TYR A 98 -5.07 22.59 -19.97
N ARG A 99 -6.26 22.24 -20.47
CA ARG A 99 -7.06 23.14 -21.33
C ARG A 99 -8.30 23.62 -20.61
N SER A 100 -8.24 24.84 -20.07
CA SER A 100 -9.32 25.51 -19.34
C SER A 100 -10.67 25.48 -20.08
N LYS A 101 -10.67 25.73 -21.40
CA LYS A 101 -11.88 25.65 -22.25
C LYS A 101 -12.48 24.25 -22.27
N LEU A 102 -11.67 23.21 -22.46
CA LEU A 102 -12.15 21.82 -22.47
C LEU A 102 -12.62 21.39 -21.09
N ARG A 103 -11.92 21.81 -20.02
CA ARG A 103 -12.34 21.58 -18.63
C ARG A 103 -13.73 22.17 -18.36
N ARG A 104 -14.01 23.38 -18.86
CA ARG A 104 -15.32 24.02 -18.71
C ARG A 104 -16.41 23.25 -19.45
N LEU A 105 -16.17 22.89 -20.71
CA LEU A 105 -17.12 22.10 -21.51
C LEU A 105 -17.41 20.73 -20.88
N LEU A 106 -16.38 20.06 -20.33
CA LEU A 106 -16.56 18.81 -19.60
C LEU A 106 -17.45 18.98 -18.37
N LYS A 107 -17.21 20.03 -17.55
CA LYS A 107 -18.05 20.35 -16.39
C LYS A 107 -19.50 20.67 -16.78
N GLU A 108 -19.72 21.34 -17.90
CA GLU A 108 -21.07 21.62 -18.42
C GLU A 108 -21.77 20.33 -18.86
N ALA A 109 -21.09 19.45 -19.59
CA ALA A 109 -21.64 18.15 -19.96
C ALA A 109 -21.96 17.27 -18.73
N GLN A 110 -21.10 17.28 -17.71
CA GLN A 110 -21.30 16.55 -16.46
C GLN A 110 -22.54 17.02 -15.66
N LYS A 111 -23.01 18.27 -15.84
CA LYS A 111 -24.24 18.74 -15.19
C LYS A 111 -25.50 18.13 -15.81
N ASN A 112 -25.42 17.71 -17.08
CA ASN A 112 -26.55 17.19 -17.84
C ASN A 112 -26.64 15.65 -17.79
N ILE A 113 -25.74 14.98 -17.08
CA ILE A 113 -25.74 13.53 -16.88
C ILE A 113 -25.99 13.25 -15.40
N ALA A 114 -27.07 12.55 -15.07
CA ALA A 114 -27.45 12.23 -13.69
C ALA A 114 -26.48 11.25 -12.99
N CYS A 115 -25.62 10.57 -13.74
CA CYS A 115 -24.77 9.49 -13.25
C CYS A 115 -23.28 9.72 -13.59
N LEU A 116 -22.41 9.44 -12.61
CA LEU A 116 -20.95 9.54 -12.59
C LEU A 116 -20.32 10.93 -12.31
N LYS A 117 -20.53 11.41 -11.07
CA LYS A 117 -19.52 12.22 -10.36
C LYS A 117 -18.19 11.46 -10.12
N LEU A 118 -18.15 10.14 -10.37
CA LEU A 118 -17.04 9.26 -10.00
C LEU A 118 -15.81 9.30 -10.92
N LEU A 119 -15.87 9.84 -12.15
CA LEU A 119 -14.71 9.76 -13.05
C LEU A 119 -13.69 10.90 -12.92
N CYS A 120 -13.96 11.95 -12.13
CA CYS A 120 -13.08 13.13 -12.05
C CYS A 120 -12.59 13.52 -10.66
N LEU A 121 -13.11 12.95 -9.56
CA LEU A 121 -12.71 13.38 -8.21
C LEU A 121 -11.36 12.81 -7.76
N TYR A 122 -10.80 11.82 -8.45
CA TYR A 122 -9.45 11.27 -8.17
C TYR A 122 -8.38 11.72 -9.18
N LEU A 123 -8.64 12.78 -9.95
CA LEU A 123 -7.76 13.24 -11.04
C LEU A 123 -7.51 14.75 -11.04
N VAL A 124 -7.72 15.40 -9.90
CA VAL A 124 -7.23 16.76 -9.60
C VAL A 124 -6.26 16.66 -8.45
#